data_AF-A0A2V5XMS3-F1
#
_entry.id   AF-A0A2V5XMS3-F1
#
_cell.length_a   1.000
_cell.length_b   1.000
_cell.length_c   1.000
_cell.angle_alpha   90.00
_cell.angle_beta   90.00
_cell.angle_gamma   90.00
#
_symmetry.space_group_name_H-M   'P 1'
#
loop_
_entity.id
_entity.type
_entity.pdbx_description
1 polymer ?
#
loop_
_entity_poly.entity_id
_entity_poly.type
_entity_poly.pdbx_seq_one_letter_code
_entity_poly.pdbx_strand_id
1 'polypeptide(L)'
;VLRRRDQWVTAAVINLQPRAANLPEIPAAALRFSQTGSGLKLQLDLTISGEMNLGAMERELLRVILLEMIYRNQTAIPSGEAYVEAPDWLVEGLLALTPNRDCLLLVNALAVSERITPLDEFLRERPELLDSAGRLFYRAYSFALVQLVVESADGRARLGSYIDNLAFASNDLLADLQAAFPLLAGNDLGKIWESMIASMKRSARTDLLTFSQTDEKLDQLLQTKFSPADGRDKSLSLEGLCQKKPTPMQRMALRKFTQEFMLLAAHANPILRSIIQDYQQLVAQLALGKNRAVGARLTELKTLRARLSDRMTEIDDYLNWFEATQLSTRSGLFEGFLNTSSAASPSAAHRKDAFSAYLDAMEEQF
;
A
#
# COMPACT_ATOMS: atom_id res chain seq x y z
N VAL A 1 -11.10 -5.39 -15.30
CA VAL A 1 -10.26 -4.41 -16.04
C VAL A 1 -10.65 -4.32 -17.53
N LEU A 2 -10.59 -5.41 -18.30
CA LEU A 2 -10.74 -5.39 -19.77
C LEU A 2 -12.18 -5.21 -20.31
N ARG A 3 -13.23 -5.42 -19.50
CA ARG A 3 -14.66 -5.34 -19.90
C ARG A 3 -15.02 -6.17 -21.14
N ARG A 4 -14.32 -7.29 -21.37
CA ARG A 4 -14.65 -8.27 -22.41
C ARG A 4 -15.65 -9.30 -21.88
N ARG A 5 -16.50 -9.83 -22.77
CA ARG A 5 -17.35 -10.97 -22.45
C ARG A 5 -16.49 -12.22 -22.31
N ASP A 6 -16.92 -13.12 -21.43
CA ASP A 6 -16.29 -14.43 -21.33
C ASP A 6 -16.62 -15.25 -22.58
N GLN A 7 -15.56 -15.69 -23.26
CA GLN A 7 -15.61 -16.47 -24.50
C GLN A 7 -14.56 -17.58 -24.42
N TRP A 8 -14.43 -18.18 -23.24
CA TRP A 8 -13.47 -19.23 -22.94
C TRP A 8 -13.61 -20.42 -23.89
N VAL A 9 -12.50 -20.83 -24.52
CA VAL A 9 -12.49 -21.96 -25.48
C VAL A 9 -11.71 -23.16 -24.97
N THR A 10 -10.58 -22.93 -24.29
CA THR A 10 -9.63 -24.00 -23.92
C THR A 10 -9.84 -24.47 -22.48
N ALA A 11 -10.22 -25.71 -22.24
CA ALA A 11 -10.40 -26.21 -20.87
C ALA A 11 -9.13 -26.07 -20.01
N ALA A 12 -9.27 -25.48 -18.82
CA ALA A 12 -8.23 -25.44 -17.80
C ALA A 12 -8.53 -26.45 -16.69
N VAL A 13 -7.57 -27.34 -16.42
CA VAL A 13 -7.67 -28.34 -15.35
C VAL A 13 -6.99 -27.79 -14.11
N ILE A 14 -7.73 -27.66 -13.01
CA ILE A 14 -7.19 -27.25 -11.71
C ILE A 14 -7.07 -28.49 -10.83
N ASN A 15 -5.83 -28.87 -10.51
CA ASN A 15 -5.56 -29.98 -9.61
C ASN A 15 -5.30 -29.45 -8.21
N LEU A 16 -6.09 -29.91 -7.26
CA LEU A 16 -5.96 -29.59 -5.85
C LEU A 16 -5.29 -30.76 -5.14
N GLN A 17 -4.10 -30.56 -4.60
CA GLN A 17 -3.35 -31.61 -3.89
C GLN A 17 -3.06 -31.20 -2.44
N PRO A 18 -3.34 -32.05 -1.44
CA PRO A 18 -2.91 -31.77 -0.08
C PRO A 18 -1.38 -31.90 0.03
N ARG A 19 -0.75 -31.08 0.88
CA ARG A 19 0.69 -31.17 1.14
C ARG A 19 1.06 -32.57 1.68
N ALA A 20 1.76 -33.37 0.89
CA ALA A 20 2.24 -34.70 1.29
C ALA A 20 3.64 -34.62 1.89
N ALA A 21 3.88 -35.31 3.02
CA ALA A 21 5.11 -35.21 3.80
C ALA A 21 6.38 -35.77 3.13
N ASN A 22 6.25 -36.54 2.02
CA ASN A 22 7.32 -37.36 1.44
C ASN A 22 7.66 -37.03 -0.03
N LEU A 23 7.19 -35.90 -0.56
CA LEU A 23 7.52 -35.47 -1.93
C LEU A 23 8.50 -34.28 -1.88
N PRO A 24 9.31 -34.07 -2.94
CA PRO A 24 10.16 -32.89 -3.05
C PRO A 24 9.34 -31.61 -2.86
N GLU A 25 9.97 -30.49 -2.49
CA GLU A 25 9.28 -29.20 -2.29
C GLU A 25 8.50 -28.79 -3.55
N ILE A 26 7.21 -29.11 -3.59
CA ILE A 26 6.30 -28.68 -4.66
C ILE A 26 5.94 -27.22 -4.37
N PRO A 27 5.99 -26.32 -5.37
CA PRO A 27 5.54 -24.95 -5.21
C PRO A 27 4.09 -24.89 -4.72
N ALA A 28 3.75 -23.91 -3.88
CA ALA A 28 2.39 -23.74 -3.36
C ALA A 28 1.34 -23.60 -4.48
N ALA A 29 1.73 -22.99 -5.60
CA ALA A 29 1.00 -22.97 -6.85
C ALA A 29 2.01 -23.13 -8.00
N ALA A 30 1.74 -24.03 -8.94
CA ALA A 30 2.56 -24.25 -10.11
C ALA A 30 1.67 -24.38 -11.35
N LEU A 31 1.77 -23.39 -12.24
CA LEU A 31 1.17 -23.50 -13.57
C LEU A 31 2.01 -24.42 -14.45
N ARG A 32 1.37 -25.43 -15.03
CA ARG A 32 1.92 -26.32 -16.06
C ARG A 32 1.10 -26.20 -17.32
N PHE A 33 1.77 -25.93 -18.43
CA PHE A 33 1.14 -25.97 -19.74
C PHE A 33 1.81 -27.05 -20.59
N SER A 34 1.01 -27.73 -21.40
CA SER A 34 1.50 -28.77 -22.30
C SER A 34 0.70 -28.75 -23.59
N GLN A 35 1.37 -29.04 -24.69
CA GLN A 35 0.72 -29.24 -25.97
C GLN A 35 0.35 -30.73 -26.11
N THR A 36 -0.93 -31.00 -26.35
CA THR A 36 -1.40 -32.34 -26.68
C THR A 36 -1.72 -32.39 -28.18
N GLY A 37 -1.82 -33.59 -28.77
CA GLY A 37 -2.25 -33.74 -30.17
C GLY A 37 -3.63 -33.15 -30.47
N SER A 38 -4.41 -32.83 -29.43
CA SER A 38 -5.73 -32.16 -29.48
C SER A 38 -5.69 -30.64 -29.21
N GLY A 39 -4.50 -30.04 -29.04
CA GLY A 39 -4.34 -28.61 -28.78
C GLY A 39 -3.71 -28.28 -27.42
N LEU A 40 -3.79 -27.00 -27.05
CA LEU A 40 -3.26 -26.46 -25.79
C LEU A 40 -3.99 -27.09 -24.60
N LYS A 41 -3.24 -27.66 -23.65
CA LYS A 41 -3.77 -28.11 -22.36
C LYS A 41 -3.20 -27.24 -21.24
N LEU A 42 -4.10 -26.56 -20.54
CA LEU A 42 -3.79 -25.72 -19.39
C LEU A 42 -4.02 -26.54 -18.10
N GLN A 43 -2.99 -26.67 -17.27
CA GLN A 43 -3.08 -27.38 -15.99
C GLN A 43 -2.48 -26.52 -14.86
N LEU A 44 -3.29 -26.20 -13.85
CA LEU A 44 -2.83 -25.49 -12.66
C LEU A 44 -2.79 -26.47 -11.49
N ASP A 45 -1.60 -26.76 -10.99
CA ASP A 45 -1.42 -27.59 -9.80
C ASP A 45 -1.32 -26.69 -8.56
N LEU A 46 -2.28 -26.80 -7.64
CA LEU A 46 -2.34 -26.04 -6.39
C LEU A 46 -2.15 -26.97 -5.20
N THR A 47 -1.23 -26.60 -4.32
CA THR A 47 -0.99 -27.32 -3.07
C THR A 47 -1.81 -26.69 -1.95
N ILE A 48 -2.82 -27.42 -1.46
CA ILE A 48 -3.64 -26.98 -0.32
C ILE A 48 -2.87 -27.24 0.97
N SER A 49 -2.59 -26.17 1.71
CA SER A 49 -1.99 -26.22 3.05
C SER A 49 -2.58 -25.13 3.95
N GLY A 50 -2.42 -25.25 5.27
CA GLY A 50 -2.87 -24.23 6.22
C GLY A 50 -2.19 -22.85 6.04
N GLU A 51 -1.06 -22.79 5.34
CA GLU A 51 -0.31 -21.57 5.01
C GLU A 51 -0.49 -21.18 3.52
N MET A 52 -1.72 -21.25 3.02
CA MET A 52 -2.00 -20.98 1.61
C MET A 52 -1.66 -19.52 1.25
N ASN A 53 -0.77 -19.33 0.29
CA ASN A 53 -0.44 -18.02 -0.25
C ASN A 53 -1.47 -17.62 -1.33
N LEU A 54 -2.57 -16.99 -0.88
CA LEU A 54 -3.65 -16.51 -1.76
C LEU A 54 -3.13 -15.64 -2.91
N GLY A 55 -2.17 -14.75 -2.66
CA GLY A 55 -1.61 -13.87 -3.70
C GLY A 55 -0.86 -14.64 -4.79
N ALA A 56 -0.14 -15.71 -4.43
CA ALA A 56 0.50 -16.58 -5.40
C ALA A 56 -0.54 -17.35 -6.23
N MET A 57 -1.60 -17.84 -5.59
CA MET A 57 -2.70 -18.51 -6.30
C MET A 57 -3.40 -17.58 -7.30
N GLU A 58 -3.73 -16.36 -6.89
CA GLU A 58 -4.35 -15.36 -7.77
C GLU A 58 -3.46 -15.00 -8.96
N ARG A 59 -2.14 -14.92 -8.74
CA ARG A 59 -1.15 -14.72 -9.81
C ARG A 59 -1.18 -15.85 -10.83
N GLU A 60 -1.13 -17.10 -10.38
CA GLU A 60 -1.15 -18.25 -11.28
C GLU A 60 -2.49 -18.40 -12.01
N LEU A 61 -3.61 -18.12 -11.33
CA LEU A 61 -4.94 -18.08 -11.96
C LEU A 61 -5.02 -17.02 -13.06
N LEU A 62 -4.48 -15.82 -12.80
CA LEU A 62 -4.45 -14.77 -13.83
C LEU A 62 -3.54 -15.17 -15.00
N ARG A 63 -2.40 -15.81 -14.75
CA ARG A 63 -1.51 -16.34 -15.80
C ARG A 63 -2.22 -17.35 -16.68
N VAL A 64 -3.02 -18.26 -16.10
CA VAL A 64 -3.87 -19.20 -16.86
C VAL A 64 -4.86 -18.45 -17.76
N ILE A 65 -5.56 -17.46 -17.21
CA ILE A 65 -6.55 -16.66 -17.96
C ILE A 65 -5.88 -15.93 -19.12
N LEU A 66 -4.73 -15.28 -18.88
CA LEU A 66 -4.01 -14.56 -19.91
C LEU A 66 -3.47 -15.50 -20.98
N LEU A 67 -2.95 -16.67 -20.61
CA LEU A 67 -2.46 -17.65 -21.58
C LEU A 67 -3.60 -18.19 -22.45
N GLU A 68 -4.77 -18.44 -21.88
CA GLU A 68 -5.96 -18.77 -22.67
C GLU A 68 -6.33 -17.64 -23.63
N MET A 69 -6.31 -16.39 -23.18
CA MET A 69 -6.63 -15.23 -24.04
C MET A 69 -5.65 -15.06 -25.19
N ILE A 70 -4.34 -15.21 -24.93
CA ILE A 70 -3.28 -15.11 -25.95
C ILE A 70 -3.54 -16.13 -27.07
N TYR A 71 -3.85 -17.38 -26.70
CA TYR A 71 -3.94 -18.50 -27.64
C TYR A 71 -5.37 -18.83 -28.10
N ARG A 72 -6.40 -18.11 -27.61
CA ARG A 72 -7.82 -18.41 -27.86
C ARG A 72 -8.17 -18.56 -29.34
N ASN A 73 -7.64 -17.67 -30.17
CA ASN A 73 -7.95 -17.62 -31.60
C ASN A 73 -6.87 -18.29 -32.46
N GLN A 74 -5.93 -19.02 -31.84
CA GLN A 74 -4.80 -19.62 -32.54
C GLN A 74 -5.07 -21.10 -32.83
N THR A 75 -5.12 -21.44 -34.12
CA THR A 75 -5.47 -22.79 -34.58
C THR A 75 -4.26 -23.64 -34.98
N ALA A 76 -3.07 -23.04 -35.10
CA ALA A 76 -1.87 -23.72 -35.59
C ALA A 76 -0.63 -23.30 -34.79
N ILE A 77 -0.47 -23.87 -33.60
CA ILE A 77 0.77 -23.73 -32.82
C ILE A 77 1.66 -24.92 -33.21
N PRO A 78 2.86 -24.68 -33.78
CA PRO A 78 3.77 -25.75 -34.17
C PRO A 78 4.10 -26.65 -32.97
N SER A 79 4.09 -27.97 -33.17
CA SER A 79 4.47 -28.91 -32.12
C SER A 79 5.92 -28.70 -31.72
N GLY A 80 6.16 -28.33 -30.46
CA GLY A 80 7.51 -28.13 -29.90
C GLY A 80 7.97 -26.67 -29.77
N GLU A 81 7.18 -25.69 -30.20
CA GLU A 81 7.45 -24.29 -29.88
C GLU A 81 7.09 -23.96 -28.42
N ALA A 82 7.91 -23.14 -27.78
CA ALA A 82 7.64 -22.65 -26.44
C ALA A 82 6.51 -21.62 -26.48
N TYR A 83 5.52 -21.79 -25.62
CA TYR A 83 4.45 -20.81 -25.45
C TYR A 83 5.00 -19.50 -24.89
N VAL A 84 4.52 -18.38 -25.42
CA VAL A 84 4.82 -17.05 -24.92
C VAL A 84 3.92 -16.78 -23.72
N GLU A 85 4.53 -16.60 -22.55
CA GLU A 85 3.83 -16.17 -21.35
C GLU A 85 3.54 -14.66 -21.39
N ALA A 86 2.48 -14.25 -20.69
CA ALA A 86 2.23 -12.83 -20.48
C ALA A 86 3.38 -12.19 -19.67
N PRO A 87 3.86 -11.00 -20.05
CA PRO A 87 4.90 -10.30 -19.29
C PRO A 87 4.50 -10.07 -17.83
N ASP A 88 5.45 -10.18 -16.90
CA ASP A 88 5.14 -10.08 -15.47
C ASP A 88 4.56 -8.72 -15.06
N TRP A 89 4.96 -7.63 -15.72
CA TRP A 89 4.39 -6.30 -15.46
C TRP A 89 2.89 -6.27 -15.74
N LEU A 90 2.43 -7.01 -16.75
CA LEU A 90 1.02 -7.07 -17.12
C LEU A 90 0.25 -7.86 -16.06
N VAL A 91 0.81 -8.98 -15.60
CA VAL A 91 0.22 -9.81 -14.55
C VAL A 91 0.10 -9.01 -13.24
N GLU A 92 1.21 -8.46 -12.75
CA GLU A 92 1.24 -7.72 -11.48
C GLU A 92 0.40 -6.44 -11.56
N GLY A 93 0.41 -5.72 -12.68
CA GLY A 93 -0.39 -4.51 -12.86
C GLY A 93 -1.89 -4.78 -12.95
N LEU A 94 -2.31 -5.85 -13.64
CA LEU A 94 -3.72 -6.27 -13.69
C LEU A 94 -4.22 -6.75 -12.32
N LEU A 95 -3.40 -7.48 -11.56
CA LEU A 95 -3.72 -7.85 -10.17
C LEU A 95 -3.89 -6.61 -9.30
N ALA A 96 -3.01 -5.62 -9.43
CA ALA A 96 -3.08 -4.39 -8.66
C ALA A 96 -4.34 -3.56 -8.95
N LEU A 97 -4.87 -3.61 -10.18
CA LEU A 97 -6.11 -2.93 -10.57
C LEU A 97 -7.40 -3.68 -10.20
N THR A 98 -7.30 -4.81 -9.49
CA THR A 98 -8.50 -5.52 -9.02
C THR A 98 -9.23 -4.70 -7.94
N PRO A 99 -10.57 -4.69 -7.94
CA PRO A 99 -11.34 -4.02 -6.89
C PRO A 99 -10.93 -4.54 -5.50
N ASN A 100 -10.91 -3.67 -4.50
CA ASN A 100 -10.50 -3.95 -3.11
C ASN A 100 -9.00 -4.14 -2.87
N ARG A 101 -8.13 -3.84 -3.86
CA ARG A 101 -6.68 -3.73 -3.60
C ARG A 101 -6.34 -2.37 -3.01
N ASP A 102 -5.36 -2.38 -2.12
CA ASP A 102 -4.80 -1.16 -1.54
C ASP A 102 -3.86 -0.49 -2.55
N CYS A 103 -4.44 0.23 -3.51
CA CYS A 103 -3.67 0.99 -4.51
C CYS A 103 -2.85 2.11 -3.87
N LEU A 104 -3.26 2.61 -2.70
CA LEU A 104 -2.53 3.64 -1.96
C LEU A 104 -1.15 3.13 -1.55
N LEU A 105 -1.05 1.87 -1.13
CA LEU A 105 0.24 1.24 -0.81
C LEU A 105 1.22 1.31 -1.98
N LEU A 106 0.76 1.02 -3.21
CA LEU A 106 1.61 1.03 -4.40
C LEU A 106 2.00 2.46 -4.80
N VAL A 107 1.05 3.39 -4.76
CA VAL A 107 1.30 4.82 -5.03
C VAL A 107 2.31 5.39 -4.02
N ASN A 108 2.19 5.01 -2.74
CA ASN A 108 3.12 5.40 -1.68
C ASN A 108 4.51 4.79 -1.88
N ALA A 109 4.60 3.54 -2.35
CA ALA A 109 5.88 2.93 -2.69
C ALA A 109 6.60 3.76 -3.76
N LEU A 110 5.91 4.24 -4.81
CA LEU A 110 6.54 5.12 -5.81
C LEU A 110 7.08 6.41 -5.19
N ALA A 111 6.39 6.98 -4.21
CA ALA A 111 6.79 8.23 -3.55
C ALA A 111 8.12 8.14 -2.80
N VAL A 112 8.47 6.96 -2.30
CA VAL A 112 9.73 6.67 -1.60
C VAL A 112 10.92 6.76 -2.55
N SER A 113 10.75 6.31 -3.80
CA SER A 113 11.86 6.33 -4.77
C SER A 113 12.23 7.76 -5.14
N GLU A 114 13.52 8.10 -5.08
CA GLU A 114 14.01 9.40 -5.56
C GLU A 114 14.05 9.43 -7.09
N ARG A 115 14.58 8.36 -7.70
CA ARG A 115 14.68 8.25 -9.16
C ARG A 115 13.39 7.70 -9.77
N ILE A 116 13.11 8.14 -10.99
CA ILE A 116 12.08 7.53 -11.84
C ILE A 116 12.83 6.59 -12.78
N THR A 117 12.46 5.31 -12.76
CA THR A 117 13.02 4.32 -13.68
C THR A 117 12.48 4.61 -15.08
N PRO A 118 13.32 4.80 -16.11
CA PRO A 118 12.88 4.92 -17.50
C PRO A 118 12.03 3.71 -17.92
N LEU A 119 11.06 3.94 -18.81
CA LEU A 119 10.12 2.90 -19.21
C LEU A 119 10.81 1.68 -19.84
N ASP A 120 11.84 1.91 -20.65
CA ASP A 120 12.59 0.86 -21.33
C ASP A 120 13.46 0.04 -20.37
N GLU A 121 14.00 0.67 -19.31
CA GLU A 121 14.68 -0.02 -18.22
C GLU A 121 13.70 -0.91 -17.45
N PHE A 122 12.55 -0.33 -17.06
CA PHE A 122 11.49 -1.06 -16.34
C PHE A 122 10.97 -2.29 -17.11
N LEU A 123 10.71 -2.15 -18.42
CA LEU A 123 10.22 -3.27 -19.24
C LEU A 123 11.21 -4.45 -19.34
N ARG A 124 12.50 -4.22 -19.07
CA ARG A 124 13.55 -5.24 -19.10
C ARG A 124 13.87 -5.82 -17.71
N GLU A 125 13.32 -5.25 -16.63
CA GLU A 125 13.52 -5.75 -15.28
C GLU A 125 12.93 -7.15 -15.10
N ARG A 126 13.67 -8.01 -14.39
CA ARG A 126 13.24 -9.38 -14.07
C ARG A 126 12.84 -9.48 -12.59
N PRO A 127 11.54 -9.59 -12.27
CA PRO A 127 11.08 -9.54 -10.88
C PRO A 127 11.55 -10.73 -10.04
N GLU A 128 11.98 -11.84 -10.64
CA GLU A 128 12.54 -13.01 -9.95
C GLU A 128 13.89 -12.71 -9.30
N LEU A 129 14.66 -11.77 -9.86
CA LEU A 129 15.98 -11.37 -9.39
C LEU A 129 15.91 -10.27 -8.33
N LEU A 130 14.74 -9.66 -8.14
CA LEU A 130 14.53 -8.55 -7.22
C LEU A 130 14.35 -9.04 -5.78
N ASP A 131 14.86 -8.26 -4.84
CA ASP A 131 14.61 -8.47 -3.41
C ASP A 131 13.16 -8.10 -3.04
N SER A 132 12.82 -8.16 -1.75
CA SER A 132 11.46 -7.84 -1.30
C SER A 132 11.07 -6.39 -1.56
N ALA A 133 12.01 -5.44 -1.46
CA ALA A 133 11.73 -4.02 -1.72
C ALA A 133 11.62 -3.76 -3.23
N GLY A 134 12.55 -4.28 -4.04
CA GLY A 134 12.53 -4.19 -5.50
C GLY A 134 11.23 -4.76 -6.09
N ARG A 135 10.75 -5.91 -5.59
CA ARG A 135 9.46 -6.46 -6.04
C ARG A 135 8.26 -5.57 -5.70
N LEU A 136 8.32 -4.80 -4.60
CA LEU A 136 7.28 -3.83 -4.28
C LEU A 136 7.29 -2.66 -5.26
N PHE A 137 8.47 -2.13 -5.59
CA PHE A 137 8.60 -1.08 -6.60
C PHE A 137 8.17 -1.57 -7.98
N TYR A 138 8.58 -2.78 -8.38
CA TYR A 138 8.18 -3.39 -9.65
C TYR A 138 6.65 -3.49 -9.75
N ARG A 139 5.97 -3.94 -8.70
CA ARG A 139 4.50 -3.97 -8.62
C ARG A 139 3.88 -2.60 -8.77
N ALA A 140 4.47 -1.58 -8.13
CA ALA A 140 3.97 -0.23 -8.19
C ALA A 140 4.13 0.40 -9.59
N TYR A 141 5.25 0.16 -10.26
CA TYR A 141 5.46 0.55 -11.64
C TYR A 141 4.56 -0.22 -12.62
N SER A 142 4.37 -1.52 -12.38
CA SER A 142 3.43 -2.36 -13.14
C SER A 142 2.00 -1.84 -13.06
N PHE A 143 1.55 -1.48 -11.86
CA PHE A 143 0.27 -0.82 -11.62
C PHE A 143 0.15 0.49 -12.41
N ALA A 144 1.16 1.36 -12.31
CA ALA A 144 1.17 2.64 -13.01
C ALA A 144 1.13 2.48 -14.54
N LEU A 145 1.84 1.48 -15.09
CA LEU A 145 1.86 1.21 -16.52
C LEU A 145 0.49 0.71 -17.02
N VAL A 146 -0.10 -0.27 -16.34
CA VAL A 146 -1.43 -0.77 -16.74
C VAL A 146 -2.48 0.31 -16.55
N GLN A 147 -2.39 1.14 -15.51
CA GLN A 147 -3.29 2.28 -15.31
C GLN A 147 -3.17 3.28 -16.47
N LEU A 148 -1.95 3.69 -16.84
CA LEU A 148 -1.67 4.58 -17.96
C LEU A 148 -2.29 4.06 -19.27
N VAL A 149 -2.10 2.77 -19.53
CA VAL A 149 -2.63 2.11 -20.72
C VAL A 149 -4.15 2.03 -20.70
N VAL A 150 -4.76 1.68 -19.56
CA VAL A 150 -6.22 1.51 -19.42
C VAL A 150 -6.97 2.84 -19.47
N GLU A 151 -6.37 3.93 -18.97
CA GLU A 151 -6.94 5.29 -18.94
C GLU A 151 -6.79 6.03 -20.28
N SER A 152 -5.94 5.53 -21.17
CA SER A 152 -5.83 6.05 -22.54
C SER A 152 -7.12 5.84 -23.35
N ALA A 153 -7.30 6.64 -24.42
CA ALA A 153 -8.44 6.51 -25.32
C ALA A 153 -8.46 5.11 -25.97
N ASP A 154 -9.60 4.43 -25.88
CA ASP A 154 -9.77 3.01 -26.26
C ASP A 154 -8.80 2.03 -25.58
N GLY A 155 -8.15 2.46 -24.49
CA GLY A 155 -7.06 1.75 -23.83
C GLY A 155 -7.40 0.31 -23.42
N ARG A 156 -8.62 0.08 -22.92
CA ARG A 156 -9.09 -1.27 -22.55
C ARG A 156 -9.24 -2.20 -23.74
N ALA A 157 -9.77 -1.69 -24.85
CA ALA A 157 -9.95 -2.48 -26.07
C ALA A 157 -8.58 -2.82 -26.68
N ARG A 158 -7.69 -1.82 -26.76
CA ARG A 158 -6.31 -1.96 -27.23
C ARG A 158 -5.48 -2.89 -26.36
N LEU A 159 -5.61 -2.82 -25.04
CA LEU A 159 -4.95 -3.77 -24.13
C LEU A 159 -5.42 -5.20 -24.36
N GLY A 160 -6.71 -5.38 -24.62
CA GLY A 160 -7.23 -6.67 -25.05
C GLY A 160 -6.60 -7.15 -26.35
N SER A 161 -6.55 -6.30 -27.39
CA SER A 161 -5.93 -6.64 -28.68
C SER A 161 -4.42 -6.87 -28.58
N TYR A 162 -3.74 -6.17 -27.67
CA TYR A 162 -2.34 -6.41 -27.34
C TYR A 162 -2.15 -7.82 -26.77
N ILE A 163 -2.99 -8.22 -25.80
CA ILE A 163 -2.97 -9.57 -25.24
C ILE A 163 -3.22 -10.63 -26.31
N ASP A 164 -4.21 -10.42 -27.20
CA ASP A 164 -4.52 -11.36 -28.28
C ASP A 164 -3.33 -11.56 -29.25
N ASN A 165 -2.44 -10.58 -29.37
CA ASN A 165 -1.30 -10.58 -30.29
C ASN A 165 0.05 -10.88 -29.61
N LEU A 166 0.10 -11.12 -28.29
CA LEU A 166 1.35 -11.35 -27.55
C LEU A 166 2.16 -12.55 -28.07
N ALA A 167 1.52 -13.57 -28.63
CA ALA A 167 2.23 -14.71 -29.21
C ALA A 167 3.07 -14.34 -30.44
N PHE A 168 2.77 -13.21 -31.08
CA PHE A 168 3.49 -12.68 -32.23
C PHE A 168 4.33 -11.43 -31.87
N ALA A 169 4.48 -11.15 -30.58
CA ALA A 169 5.30 -10.06 -30.09
C ALA A 169 6.75 -10.21 -30.58
N SER A 170 7.37 -9.09 -30.87
CA SER A 170 8.79 -9.03 -31.21
C SER A 170 9.65 -9.14 -29.94
N ASN A 171 10.97 -9.19 -30.12
CA ASN A 171 11.89 -9.12 -28.98
C ASN A 171 11.98 -7.70 -28.38
N ASP A 172 11.37 -6.69 -29.01
CA ASP A 172 11.34 -5.32 -28.53
C ASP A 172 9.96 -4.96 -27.94
N LEU A 173 9.84 -5.20 -26.63
CA LEU A 173 8.63 -4.94 -25.86
C LEU A 173 8.17 -3.48 -25.93
N LEU A 174 9.10 -2.53 -26.05
CA LEU A 174 8.76 -1.11 -26.13
C LEU A 174 8.15 -0.79 -27.49
N ALA A 175 8.73 -1.30 -28.57
CA ALA A 175 8.21 -1.12 -29.92
C ALA A 175 6.81 -1.75 -30.05
N ASP A 176 6.61 -2.96 -29.52
CA ASP A 176 5.31 -3.64 -29.53
C ASP A 176 4.25 -2.86 -28.75
N LEU A 177 4.62 -2.31 -27.59
CA LEU A 177 3.74 -1.47 -26.79
C LEU A 177 3.39 -0.16 -27.53
N GLN A 178 4.36 0.48 -28.15
CA GLN A 178 4.13 1.68 -28.96
C GLN A 178 3.22 1.41 -30.17
N ALA A 179 3.40 0.26 -30.83
CA ALA A 179 2.56 -0.17 -31.93
C ALA A 179 1.11 -0.45 -31.49
N ALA A 180 0.92 -1.05 -30.32
CA ALA A 180 -0.41 -1.31 -29.75
C ALA A 180 -1.12 -0.02 -29.29
N PHE A 181 -0.36 0.97 -28.84
CA PHE A 181 -0.86 2.23 -28.28
C PHE A 181 -0.31 3.47 -29.02
N PRO A 182 -0.69 3.68 -30.30
CA PRO A 182 -0.11 4.73 -31.15
C PRO A 182 -0.39 6.15 -30.64
N LEU A 183 -1.52 6.37 -29.97
CA LEU A 183 -1.86 7.67 -29.37
C LEU A 183 -0.92 8.05 -28.22
N LEU A 184 -0.43 7.06 -27.47
CA LEU A 184 0.58 7.28 -26.44
C LEU A 184 1.97 7.40 -27.05
N ALA A 185 2.28 6.60 -28.09
CA ALA A 185 3.55 6.64 -28.79
C ALA A 185 3.81 7.99 -29.50
N GLY A 186 2.80 8.56 -30.17
CA GLY A 186 2.92 9.83 -30.89
C GLY A 186 3.24 11.04 -30.00
N ASN A 187 3.02 10.92 -28.69
CA ASN A 187 3.28 11.95 -27.68
C ASN A 187 4.56 11.68 -26.86
N ASP A 188 5.43 10.78 -27.33
CA ASP A 188 6.61 10.29 -26.61
C ASP A 188 6.22 9.53 -25.32
N LEU A 189 6.00 8.23 -25.47
CA LEU A 189 5.56 7.34 -24.39
C LEU A 189 6.50 7.40 -23.16
N GLY A 190 7.81 7.59 -23.37
CA GLY A 190 8.78 7.72 -22.28
C GLY A 190 8.53 8.97 -21.43
N LYS A 191 8.24 10.11 -22.08
CA LYS A 191 7.91 11.35 -21.36
C LYS A 191 6.55 11.28 -20.67
N ILE A 192 5.55 10.67 -21.29
CA ILE A 192 4.23 10.46 -20.65
C ILE A 192 4.38 9.60 -19.40
N TRP A 193 5.17 8.53 -19.50
CA TRP A 193 5.52 7.66 -18.38
C TRP A 193 6.16 8.46 -17.23
N GLU A 194 7.23 9.22 -17.51
CA GLU A 194 7.91 10.02 -16.50
C GLU A 194 6.97 11.04 -15.84
N SER A 195 6.13 11.71 -16.64
CA SER A 195 5.13 12.66 -16.15
C SER A 195 4.09 12.00 -15.25
N MET A 196 3.59 10.81 -15.62
CA MET A 196 2.63 10.04 -14.83
C MET A 196 3.23 9.65 -13.48
N ILE A 197 4.45 9.08 -13.47
CA ILE A 197 5.13 8.71 -12.23
C ILE A 197 5.43 9.95 -11.38
N ALA A 198 5.89 11.05 -11.98
CA ALA A 198 6.12 12.31 -11.26
C ALA A 198 4.82 12.90 -10.68
N SER A 199 3.69 12.74 -11.36
CA SER A 199 2.37 13.12 -10.85
C SER A 199 1.98 12.27 -9.64
N MET A 200 2.06 10.94 -9.76
CA MET A 200 1.76 10.00 -8.65
C MET A 200 2.66 10.23 -7.42
N LYS A 201 3.95 10.48 -7.63
CA LYS A 201 4.88 10.82 -6.55
C LYS A 201 4.47 12.12 -5.85
N ARG A 202 4.01 13.13 -6.59
CA ARG A 202 3.56 14.40 -6.01
C ARG A 202 2.28 14.25 -5.23
N SER A 203 1.28 13.53 -5.76
CA SER A 203 0.01 13.29 -5.06
C SER A 203 0.21 12.50 -3.77
N ALA A 204 1.09 11.49 -3.78
CA ALA A 204 1.43 10.74 -2.57
C ALA A 204 2.15 11.60 -1.53
N ARG A 205 2.99 12.55 -1.97
CA ARG A 205 3.69 13.49 -1.08
C ARG A 205 2.81 14.59 -0.52
N THR A 206 1.65 14.85 -1.09
CA THR A 206 0.70 15.83 -0.53
C THR A 206 -0.14 15.24 0.61
N ASP A 207 -0.31 13.92 0.65
CA ASP A 207 -0.96 13.20 1.75
C ASP A 207 0.04 12.86 2.88
N LEU A 208 0.71 13.88 3.42
CA LEU A 208 1.53 13.70 4.62
C LEU A 208 0.66 13.60 5.86
N LEU A 209 0.99 12.65 6.72
CA LEU A 209 0.40 12.54 8.04
C LEU A 209 0.87 13.68 8.94
N THR A 210 0.00 14.09 9.87
CA THR A 210 0.40 14.96 10.97
C THR A 210 1.46 14.28 11.84
N PHE A 211 2.14 15.05 12.70
CA PHE A 211 3.06 14.47 13.66
C PHE A 211 2.37 13.41 14.52
N SER A 212 1.21 13.74 15.11
CA SER A 212 0.43 12.83 15.96
C SER A 212 0.00 11.55 15.23
N GLN A 213 -0.52 11.64 14.01
CA GLN A 213 -0.91 10.49 13.20
C GLN A 213 0.29 9.60 12.82
N THR A 214 1.43 10.23 12.51
CA THR A 214 2.67 9.50 12.18
C THR A 214 3.18 8.75 13.40
N ASP A 215 3.20 9.42 14.55
CA ASP A 215 3.67 8.85 15.80
C ASP A 215 2.77 7.70 16.27
N GLU A 216 1.45 7.85 16.19
CA GLU A 216 0.49 6.79 16.50
C GLU A 216 0.68 5.55 15.61
N LYS A 217 0.79 5.74 14.29
CA LYS A 217 1.05 4.62 13.36
C LYS A 217 2.40 3.95 13.62
N LEU A 218 3.43 4.74 13.94
CA LEU A 218 4.74 4.22 14.32
C LEU A 218 4.63 3.37 15.60
N ASP A 219 3.85 3.81 16.58
CA ASP A 219 3.65 3.05 17.82
C ASP A 219 2.91 1.73 17.56
N GLN A 220 1.84 1.77 16.76
CA GLN A 220 1.09 0.59 16.36
C GLN A 220 1.99 -0.45 15.68
N LEU A 221 2.89 -0.02 14.77
CA LEU A 221 3.86 -0.91 14.14
C LEU A 221 4.85 -1.51 15.15
N LEU A 222 5.33 -0.72 16.10
CA LEU A 222 6.30 -1.18 17.12
C LEU A 222 5.69 -2.12 18.17
N GLN A 223 4.39 -1.98 18.46
CA GLN A 223 3.67 -2.84 19.41
C GLN A 223 3.31 -4.23 18.86
N THR A 224 3.48 -4.44 17.56
CA THR A 224 3.22 -5.75 16.93
C THR A 224 4.07 -6.85 17.55
N LYS A 225 3.43 -8.00 17.83
CA LYS A 225 4.09 -9.13 18.47
C LYS A 225 4.41 -10.21 17.45
N PHE A 226 5.60 -10.80 17.57
CA PHE A 226 6.06 -11.87 16.69
C PHE A 226 5.70 -13.23 17.29
N SER A 227 4.93 -14.03 16.55
CA SER A 227 4.61 -15.39 16.96
C SER A 227 5.86 -16.30 16.95
N PRO A 228 6.05 -17.14 17.97
CA PRO A 228 7.07 -18.18 17.94
C PRO A 228 6.64 -19.35 17.05
N ALA A 229 7.63 -20.08 16.54
CA ALA A 229 7.42 -21.25 15.67
C ALA A 229 6.83 -22.45 16.44
N ASP A 230 7.11 -22.57 17.74
CA ASP A 230 6.47 -23.53 18.64
C ASP A 230 5.41 -22.79 19.45
N GLY A 231 4.13 -23.12 19.28
CA GLY A 231 2.98 -22.47 19.94
C GLY A 231 2.94 -22.52 21.48
N ARG A 232 4.07 -22.80 22.14
CA ARG A 232 4.28 -22.81 23.60
C ARG A 232 5.01 -21.57 24.12
N ASP A 233 5.64 -20.77 23.26
CA ASP A 233 6.38 -19.57 23.67
C ASP A 233 5.52 -18.30 23.65
N LYS A 234 5.80 -17.37 24.57
CA LYS A 234 5.15 -16.05 24.61
C LYS A 234 5.54 -15.26 23.37
N SER A 235 4.56 -14.62 22.72
CA SER A 235 4.77 -13.68 21.61
C SER A 235 5.87 -12.67 21.96
N LEU A 236 6.91 -12.55 21.13
CA LEU A 236 8.08 -11.73 21.40
C LEU A 236 7.86 -10.30 20.86
N SER A 237 8.22 -9.30 21.67
CA SER A 237 8.37 -7.90 21.23
C SER A 237 9.64 -7.73 20.39
N LEU A 238 9.73 -6.64 19.63
CA LEU A 238 10.94 -6.23 18.91
C LEU A 238 12.17 -6.16 19.85
N GLU A 239 12.01 -5.73 21.11
CA GLU A 239 13.13 -5.74 22.08
C GLU A 239 13.57 -7.16 22.41
N GLY A 240 12.62 -8.10 22.52
CA GLY A 240 12.89 -9.51 22.78
C GLY A 240 13.68 -10.16 21.63
N LEU A 241 13.43 -9.73 20.39
CA LEU A 241 14.19 -10.18 19.21
C LEU A 241 15.59 -9.58 19.13
N CYS A 242 15.88 -8.46 19.80
CA CYS A 242 17.24 -7.94 19.87
C CYS A 242 18.17 -8.85 20.68
N GLN A 243 17.63 -9.60 21.64
CA GLN A 243 18.41 -10.45 22.55
C GLN A 243 18.63 -11.87 22.03
N LYS A 244 17.78 -12.35 21.12
CA LYS A 244 17.82 -13.73 20.60
C LYS A 244 17.99 -13.74 19.07
N LYS A 245 18.61 -14.79 18.52
CA LYS A 245 18.65 -14.97 17.07
C LYS A 245 17.23 -15.27 16.55
N PRO A 246 16.73 -14.55 15.53
CA PRO A 246 15.39 -14.79 15.02
C PRO A 246 15.29 -16.11 14.25
N THR A 247 14.20 -16.83 14.49
CA THR A 247 13.80 -18.04 13.75
C THR A 247 13.47 -17.71 12.27
N PRO A 248 13.43 -18.69 11.35
CA PRO A 248 13.08 -18.45 9.95
C PRO A 248 11.75 -17.70 9.77
N MET A 249 10.72 -18.10 10.51
CA MET A 249 9.39 -17.44 10.48
C MET A 249 9.47 -15.98 10.98
N GLN A 250 10.22 -15.73 12.05
CA GLN A 250 10.47 -14.37 12.55
C GLN A 250 11.26 -13.51 11.56
N ARG A 251 12.22 -14.09 10.82
CA ARG A 251 12.94 -13.35 9.77
C ARG A 251 12.02 -12.94 8.63
N MET A 252 11.09 -13.81 8.23
CA MET A 252 10.08 -13.46 7.23
C MET A 252 9.18 -12.32 7.72
N ALA A 253 8.73 -12.39 8.99
CA ALA A 253 7.98 -11.31 9.61
C ALA A 253 8.78 -9.99 9.62
N LEU A 254 10.03 -10.00 10.09
CA LEU A 254 10.90 -8.81 10.11
C LEU A 254 11.11 -8.18 8.71
N ARG A 255 11.21 -9.00 7.65
CA ARG A 255 11.27 -8.50 6.27
C ARG A 255 9.98 -7.78 5.86
N LYS A 256 8.83 -8.30 6.25
CA LYS A 256 7.54 -7.64 6.05
C LYS A 256 7.48 -6.30 6.80
N PHE A 257 7.91 -6.27 8.06
CA PHE A 257 8.02 -5.02 8.84
C PHE A 257 8.90 -3.99 8.16
N THR A 258 10.03 -4.40 7.58
CA THR A 258 10.92 -3.50 6.85
C THR A 258 10.18 -2.78 5.70
N GLN A 259 9.26 -3.47 5.02
CA GLN A 259 8.41 -2.86 4.00
C GLN A 259 7.36 -1.92 4.61
N GLU A 260 6.73 -2.30 5.72
CA GLU A 260 5.74 -1.46 6.41
C GLU A 260 6.36 -0.15 6.92
N PHE A 261 7.59 -0.19 7.48
CA PHE A 261 8.34 1.02 7.84
C PHE A 261 8.70 1.87 6.62
N MET A 262 9.11 1.26 5.51
CA MET A 262 9.40 1.97 4.27
C MET A 262 8.17 2.74 3.76
N LEU A 263 7.01 2.10 3.79
CA LEU A 263 5.74 2.71 3.40
C LEU A 263 5.34 3.84 4.34
N LEU A 264 5.46 3.63 5.66
CA LEU A 264 5.20 4.68 6.64
C LEU A 264 6.11 5.90 6.41
N ALA A 265 7.39 5.69 6.11
CA ALA A 265 8.33 6.78 5.85
C ALA A 265 7.93 7.64 4.62
N ALA A 266 7.22 7.06 3.65
CA ALA A 266 6.75 7.77 2.46
C ALA A 266 5.85 8.96 2.81
N HIS A 267 4.89 8.71 3.70
CA HIS A 267 3.84 9.66 4.09
C HIS A 267 3.99 10.19 5.53
N ALA A 268 5.09 9.85 6.20
CA ALA A 268 5.39 10.32 7.54
C ALA A 268 5.57 11.84 7.57
N ASN A 269 5.25 12.43 8.72
CA ASN A 269 5.67 13.78 9.06
C ASN A 269 7.20 13.92 8.83
N PRO A 270 7.67 15.00 8.17
CA PRO A 270 9.09 15.16 7.85
C PRO A 270 10.05 15.04 9.04
N ILE A 271 9.61 15.43 10.24
CA ILE A 271 10.41 15.38 11.47
C ILE A 271 10.64 13.93 11.92
N LEU A 272 9.63 13.06 11.77
CA LEU A 272 9.70 11.65 12.18
C LEU A 272 10.27 10.73 11.09
N ARG A 273 10.38 11.21 9.84
CA ARG A 273 10.81 10.38 8.71
C ARG A 273 12.19 9.74 8.93
N SER A 274 13.17 10.49 9.44
CA SER A 274 14.52 9.95 9.72
C SER A 274 14.50 8.85 10.78
N ILE A 275 13.69 9.04 11.82
CA ILE A 275 13.52 8.07 12.91
C ILE A 275 12.90 6.78 12.38
N ILE A 276 11.88 6.89 11.54
CA ILE A 276 11.22 5.74 10.91
C ILE A 276 12.22 4.98 10.02
N GLN A 277 13.07 5.69 9.27
CA GLN A 277 14.15 5.07 8.48
C GLN A 277 15.19 4.38 9.36
N ASP A 278 15.53 4.93 10.52
CA ASP A 278 16.43 4.28 11.47
C ASP A 278 15.82 3.00 12.07
N TYR A 279 14.52 3.01 12.40
CA TYR A 279 13.79 1.80 12.78
C TYR A 279 13.78 0.76 11.66
N GLN A 280 13.54 1.18 10.41
CA GLN A 280 13.61 0.32 9.23
C GLN A 280 14.97 -0.37 9.11
N GLN A 281 16.07 0.38 9.27
CA GLN A 281 17.43 -0.17 9.23
C GLN A 281 17.68 -1.18 10.34
N LEU A 282 17.22 -0.91 11.57
CA LEU A 282 17.35 -1.86 12.69
C LEU A 282 16.62 -3.17 12.42
N VAL A 283 15.38 -3.09 11.94
CA VAL A 283 14.58 -4.27 11.61
C VAL A 283 15.23 -5.08 10.48
N ALA A 284 15.77 -4.41 9.47
CA ALA A 284 16.51 -5.07 8.38
C ALA A 284 17.78 -5.77 8.89
N GLN A 285 18.53 -5.16 9.80
CA GLN A 285 19.71 -5.77 10.43
C GLN A 285 19.34 -7.00 11.27
N LEU A 286 18.25 -6.93 12.03
CA LEU A 286 17.71 -8.06 12.77
C LEU A 286 17.28 -9.20 11.84
N ALA A 287 16.64 -8.89 10.72
CA ALA A 287 16.25 -9.90 9.73
C ALA A 287 17.46 -10.65 9.14
N LEU A 288 18.61 -9.98 9.05
CA LEU A 288 19.90 -10.56 8.65
C LEU A 288 20.63 -11.30 9.78
N GLY A 289 20.07 -11.31 11.00
CA GLY A 289 20.66 -11.94 12.18
C GLY A 289 21.82 -11.15 12.80
N LYS A 290 21.97 -9.87 12.43
CA LYS A 290 22.97 -8.96 13.01
C LYS A 290 22.36 -8.32 14.25
N ASN A 291 22.70 -8.85 15.43
CA ASN A 291 22.15 -8.37 16.70
C ASN A 291 23.13 -7.50 17.51
N ARG A 292 24.41 -7.43 17.11
CA ARG A 292 25.41 -6.62 17.82
C ARG A 292 25.05 -5.13 17.66
N ALA A 293 24.89 -4.43 18.79
CA ALA A 293 24.52 -3.01 18.89
C ALA A 293 23.07 -2.60 18.55
N VAL A 294 22.21 -3.53 18.06
CA VAL A 294 20.81 -3.20 17.74
C VAL A 294 20.03 -2.76 18.99
N GLY A 295 20.24 -3.43 20.14
CA GLY A 295 19.55 -3.09 21.38
C GLY A 295 19.84 -1.67 21.88
N ALA A 296 21.11 -1.24 21.84
CA ALA A 296 21.51 0.11 22.26
C ALA A 296 20.93 1.18 21.33
N ARG A 297 21.00 0.96 20.01
CA ARG A 297 20.42 1.88 19.03
C ARG A 297 18.89 1.94 19.11
N LEU A 298 18.23 0.83 19.44
CA LEU A 298 16.79 0.81 19.72
C LEU A 298 16.43 1.68 20.94
N THR A 299 17.21 1.60 22.02
CA THR A 299 16.97 2.45 23.20
C THR A 299 17.19 3.93 22.90
N GLU A 300 18.20 4.26 22.10
CA GLU A 300 18.47 5.63 21.66
C GLU A 300 17.34 6.21 20.79
N LEU A 301 16.83 5.44 19.83
CA LEU A 301 15.70 5.88 19.01
C LEU A 301 14.43 6.10 19.82
N LYS A 302 14.21 5.30 20.86
CA LYS A 302 13.07 5.49 21.77
C LYS A 302 13.18 6.80 22.56
N THR A 303 14.35 7.09 23.12
CA THR A 303 14.54 8.33 23.88
C THR A 303 14.45 9.56 22.98
N LEU A 304 14.99 9.47 21.76
CA LEU A 304 14.90 10.53 20.77
C LEU A 304 13.45 10.77 20.33
N ARG A 305 12.68 9.71 20.02
CA ARG A 305 11.27 9.79 19.67
C ARG A 305 10.44 10.43 20.80
N ALA A 306 10.64 9.98 22.04
CA ALA A 306 9.93 10.53 23.21
C ALA A 306 10.19 12.04 23.36
N ARG A 307 11.46 12.47 23.28
CA ARG A 307 11.82 13.89 23.38
C ARG A 307 11.17 14.74 22.28
N LEU A 308 11.09 14.22 21.05
CA LEU A 308 10.42 14.93 19.96
C LEU A 308 8.91 14.99 20.15
N SER A 309 8.30 13.93 20.67
CA SER A 309 6.88 13.93 21.00
C SER A 309 6.57 14.99 22.05
N ASP A 310 7.31 15.02 23.15
CA ASP A 310 7.14 16.02 24.21
C ASP A 310 7.26 17.46 23.66
N ARG A 311 8.26 17.68 22.79
CA ARG A 311 8.50 18.97 22.15
C ARG A 311 7.35 19.38 21.22
N MET A 312 6.79 18.45 20.45
CA MET A 312 5.68 18.75 19.55
C MET A 312 4.41 19.05 20.34
N THR A 313 4.15 18.31 21.43
CA THR A 313 3.02 18.60 22.32
C THR A 313 3.14 20.00 22.94
N GLU A 314 4.33 20.40 23.39
CA GLU A 314 4.58 21.75 23.91
C GLU A 314 4.28 22.84 22.86
N ILE A 315 4.62 22.59 21.58
CA ILE A 315 4.34 23.51 20.47
C ILE A 315 2.83 23.59 20.19
N ASP A 316 2.14 22.44 20.13
CA ASP A 316 0.71 22.38 19.90
C ASP A 316 -0.05 23.09 21.03
N ASP A 317 0.34 22.88 22.29
CA ASP A 317 -0.23 23.56 23.47
C ASP A 317 -0.03 25.08 23.41
N TYR A 318 1.16 25.54 23.01
CA TYR A 318 1.44 26.96 22.83
C TYR A 318 0.59 27.57 21.71
N LEU A 319 0.46 26.90 20.56
CA LEU A 319 -0.36 27.37 19.45
C LEU A 319 -1.84 27.43 19.83
N ASN A 320 -2.34 26.40 20.52
CA ASN A 320 -3.70 26.38 21.06
C ASN A 320 -3.96 27.56 22.01
N TRP A 321 -3.01 27.83 22.93
CA TRP A 321 -3.09 28.99 23.83
C TRP A 321 -3.04 30.32 23.06
N PHE A 322 -2.16 30.44 22.07
CA PHE A 322 -2.04 31.65 21.24
C PHE A 322 -3.32 31.92 20.45
N GLU A 323 -3.90 30.90 19.79
CA GLU A 323 -5.18 31.01 19.10
C GLU A 323 -6.29 31.43 20.08
N ALA A 324 -6.39 30.78 21.25
CA ALA A 324 -7.40 31.11 22.25
C ALA A 324 -7.29 32.55 22.79
N THR A 325 -6.09 33.12 22.83
CA THR A 325 -5.85 34.47 23.38
C THR A 325 -5.83 35.58 22.33
N GLN A 326 -5.53 35.27 21.07
CA GLN A 326 -5.40 36.25 19.97
C GLN A 326 -6.59 36.25 18.99
N LEU A 327 -7.49 35.25 19.07
CA LEU A 327 -8.75 35.27 18.33
C LEU A 327 -9.63 36.44 18.81
N SER A 328 -9.55 37.56 18.08
CA SER A 328 -10.44 38.72 18.21
C SER A 328 -11.83 38.48 17.65
N THR A 329 -12.04 37.37 16.92
CA THR A 329 -13.32 36.98 16.35
C THR A 329 -14.20 36.33 17.43
N ARG A 330 -15.10 37.10 18.02
CA ARG A 330 -16.21 36.55 18.81
C ARG A 330 -16.98 35.59 17.90
N SER A 331 -17.12 34.33 18.30
CA SER A 331 -17.79 33.29 17.50
C SER A 331 -19.28 33.55 17.25
N GLY A 332 -19.86 34.64 17.77
CA GLY A 332 -21.27 35.01 17.63
C GLY A 332 -22.26 34.07 18.32
N LEU A 333 -21.85 32.84 18.64
CA LEU A 333 -22.68 31.78 19.22
C LEU A 333 -23.23 32.12 20.60
N PHE A 334 -22.51 32.93 21.37
CA PHE A 334 -22.92 33.38 22.71
C PHE A 334 -23.57 34.77 22.74
N GLU A 335 -23.60 35.51 21.62
CA GLU A 335 -24.25 36.83 21.60
C GLU A 335 -25.75 36.73 21.83
N GLY A 336 -26.41 35.66 21.35
CA GLY A 336 -27.82 35.40 21.63
C GLY A 336 -28.12 35.23 23.12
N PHE A 337 -27.24 34.53 23.86
CA PHE A 337 -27.40 34.33 25.30
C PHE A 337 -27.15 35.62 26.10
N LEU A 338 -26.14 36.41 25.72
CA LEU A 338 -25.85 37.69 26.38
C LEU A 338 -26.94 38.74 26.09
N ASN A 339 -27.51 38.73 24.88
CA ASN A 339 -28.62 39.62 24.50
C ASN A 339 -29.93 39.24 25.19
N THR A 340 -30.15 37.95 25.51
CA THR A 340 -31.33 37.56 26.32
C THR A 340 -31.23 38.02 27.77
N SER A 341 -30.03 38.13 28.35
CA SER A 341 -29.87 38.67 29.70
C SER A 341 -30.04 40.20 29.78
N SER A 342 -29.75 40.94 28.70
CA SER A 342 -29.95 42.39 28.65
C SER A 342 -31.37 42.80 28.22
N ALA A 343 -32.05 41.97 27.42
CA ALA A 343 -33.44 42.20 26.99
C ALA A 343 -34.48 41.71 28.01
N ALA A 344 -34.08 40.92 29.01
CA ALA A 344 -34.95 40.47 30.09
C ALA A 344 -34.76 41.32 31.37
N SER A 345 -34.89 42.64 31.24
CA SER A 345 -35.43 43.46 32.33
C SER A 345 -36.90 43.72 32.05
N PRO A 346 -37.82 42.78 32.32
CA PRO A 346 -39.21 43.20 32.50
C PRO A 346 -39.20 44.17 33.66
N SER A 347 -39.56 45.43 33.39
CA SER A 347 -39.98 46.40 34.40
C SER A 347 -40.78 45.66 35.46
N ALA A 348 -40.16 45.47 36.63
CA ALA A 348 -40.73 44.69 37.71
C ALA A 348 -41.98 45.43 38.17
N ALA A 349 -43.15 44.93 37.78
CA ALA A 349 -44.39 45.30 38.43
C ALA A 349 -44.17 45.05 39.93
N HIS A 350 -44.08 46.14 40.72
CA HIS A 350 -43.84 46.08 42.16
C HIS A 350 -44.83 45.11 42.80
N ARG A 351 -44.37 43.91 43.14
CA ARG A 351 -45.15 42.96 43.91
C ARG A 351 -45.17 43.45 45.35
N LYS A 352 -46.34 43.84 45.83
CA LYS A 352 -46.56 44.29 47.21
C LYS A 352 -46.71 43.09 48.15
N ASP A 353 -45.71 42.22 48.15
CA ASP A 353 -45.67 41.06 49.04
C ASP A 353 -44.72 41.39 50.21
N ALA A 354 -45.01 40.89 51.41
CA ALA A 354 -44.29 41.27 52.64
C ALA A 354 -42.77 41.00 52.58
N PHE A 355 -42.35 40.02 51.75
CA PHE A 355 -40.94 39.72 51.51
C PHE A 355 -40.24 40.73 50.60
N SER A 356 -40.93 41.28 49.61
CA SER A 356 -40.38 42.30 48.70
C SER A 356 -40.15 43.62 49.46
N ALA A 357 -41.09 44.02 50.32
CA ALA A 357 -40.94 45.21 51.16
C ALA A 357 -39.77 45.11 52.15
N TYR A 358 -39.42 43.90 52.61
CA TYR A 358 -38.25 43.68 53.48
C TYR A 358 -36.93 43.80 52.71
N LEU A 359 -36.89 43.34 51.45
CA LEU A 359 -35.71 43.45 50.60
C LEU A 359 -35.46 44.89 50.15
N ASP A 360 -36.51 45.64 49.79
CA ASP A 360 -36.39 47.06 49.42
C ASP A 360 -35.91 47.91 50.61
N ALA A 361 -36.40 47.62 51.83
CA ALA A 361 -35.97 48.31 53.05
C ALA A 361 -34.50 48.01 53.45
N MET A 362 -33.97 46.86 53.05
CA MET A 362 -32.55 46.52 53.21
C MET A 362 -31.68 47.25 52.18
N GLU A 363 -32.19 47.48 50.97
CA GLU A 363 -31.46 48.15 49.89
C GLU A 363 -31.32 49.66 50.12
N GLU A 364 -32.24 50.30 50.85
CA GLU A 364 -32.11 51.72 51.27
C GLU A 364 -31.12 51.96 52.42
N GLN A 365 -30.62 50.92 53.09
CA GLN A 365 -29.68 51.03 54.23
C GLN A 365 -28.21 50.77 53.88
N PHE A 366 -27.88 50.53 52.61
CA PHE A 366 -26.51 50.41 52.09
C PHE A 366 -26.32 51.32 50.88
#